data_AF-A0AAN5BSS9-F1
#
_entry.id   AF-A0AAN5BSS9-F1
#
_cell.length_a   1.000
_cell.length_b   1.000
_cell.length_c   1.000
_cell.angle_alpha   90.00
_cell.angle_beta   90.00
_cell.angle_gamma   90.00
#
_symmetry.space_group_name_H-M   'P 1'
#
loop_
_entity.id
_entity.type
_entity.pdbx_description
1 polymer ?
#
loop_
_entity_poly.entity_id
_entity_poly.type
_entity_poly.pdbx_seq_one_letter_code
_entity_poly.pdbx_strand_id
1 'polypeptide(L)'
;MTEVERTAFRARRAAQTRGYRAKKKAESEPKPPRIVSAKNIRRNAMRKAQRAGDVFQSEKAKLQQRAVRARHRLKKVEAAGDAQRIEEAALALKIARVERWEFAVEHGNSVKIVPSKEDRRMVNEHRAKQASNTNIDRIMLFFKDGKNLGI
;
A
#
# COMPACT_ATOMS: atom_id res chain seq x y z
N MET A 1 27.98 -14.37 25.33
CA MET A 1 28.14 -13.05 24.69
C MET A 1 27.26 -12.03 25.37
N THR A 2 27.88 -11.08 26.06
CA THR A 2 27.23 -9.95 26.73
C THR A 2 26.74 -8.91 25.72
N GLU A 3 25.87 -7.98 26.13
CA GLU A 3 25.38 -6.92 25.22
C GLU A 3 26.52 -6.02 24.69
N VAL A 4 27.53 -5.76 25.52
CA VAL A 4 28.72 -4.97 25.17
C VAL A 4 29.56 -5.65 24.09
N GLU A 5 29.71 -6.98 24.17
CA GLU A 5 30.42 -7.75 23.15
C GLU A 5 29.66 -7.76 21.81
N ARG A 6 28.32 -7.81 21.86
CA ARG A 6 27.48 -7.76 20.65
C ARG A 6 27.54 -6.39 19.99
N THR A 7 27.55 -5.29 20.74
CA THR A 7 27.65 -3.94 20.18
C THR A 7 29.02 -3.69 19.56
N ALA A 8 30.10 -4.10 20.24
CA ALA A 8 31.46 -4.03 19.71
C ALA A 8 31.61 -4.86 18.41
N PHE A 9 31.05 -6.07 18.38
CA PHE A 9 31.06 -6.91 17.18
C PHE A 9 30.28 -6.28 16.01
N ARG A 10 29.09 -5.73 16.27
CA ARG A 10 28.29 -5.01 15.26
C ARG A 10 29.03 -3.79 14.72
N ALA A 11 29.65 -3.00 15.59
CA ALA A 11 30.44 -1.84 15.20
C ALA A 11 31.64 -2.23 14.31
N ARG A 12 32.37 -3.27 14.70
CA ARG A 12 33.50 -3.80 13.92
C ARG A 12 33.06 -4.29 12.53
N ARG A 13 31.96 -5.05 12.45
CA ARG A 13 31.39 -5.53 11.18
C ARG A 13 30.90 -4.39 10.28
N ALA A 14 30.30 -3.34 10.87
CA ALA A 14 29.89 -2.15 10.15
C ALA A 14 31.09 -1.38 9.58
N ALA A 15 32.18 -1.23 10.35
CA ALA A 15 33.41 -0.61 9.89
C ALA A 15 34.05 -1.40 8.73
N GLN A 16 34.14 -2.73 8.86
CA GLN A 16 34.67 -3.59 7.80
C GLN A 16 33.85 -3.52 6.51
N THR A 17 32.52 -3.60 6.61
CA THR A 17 31.65 -3.50 5.43
C THR A 17 31.70 -2.12 4.78
N ARG A 18 31.88 -1.03 5.56
CA ARG A 18 32.12 0.31 5.02
C ARG A 18 33.46 0.37 4.27
N GLY A 19 34.54 -0.14 4.85
CA GLY A 19 35.86 -0.19 4.21
C GLY A 19 35.85 -0.99 2.91
N TYR A 20 35.23 -2.18 2.92
CA TYR A 20 35.06 -3.00 1.73
C TYR A 20 34.26 -2.28 0.63
N ARG A 21 33.15 -1.60 0.99
CA ARG A 21 32.35 -0.81 0.03
C ARG A 21 33.11 0.39 -0.52
N ALA A 22 33.91 1.06 0.30
CA ALA A 22 34.74 2.18 -0.12
C ALA A 22 35.81 1.73 -1.11
N LYS A 23 36.54 0.64 -0.79
CA LYS A 23 37.51 0.02 -1.69
C LYS A 23 36.87 -0.42 -3.00
N LYS A 24 35.72 -1.10 -2.96
CA LYS A 24 34.98 -1.49 -4.17
C LYS A 24 34.48 -0.31 -5.00
N LYS A 25 34.11 0.81 -4.38
CA LYS A 25 33.75 2.03 -5.11
C LYS A 25 34.95 2.73 -5.74
N ALA A 26 36.11 2.70 -5.08
CA ALA A 26 37.34 3.27 -5.61
C ALA A 26 37.90 2.45 -6.79
N GLU A 27 37.74 1.13 -6.73
CA GLU A 27 38.13 0.21 -7.81
C GLU A 27 37.12 0.13 -8.96
N SER A 28 35.86 0.51 -8.73
CA SER A 28 34.84 0.49 -9.78
C SER A 28 34.95 1.72 -10.66
N GLU A 29 34.97 1.51 -11.98
CA GLU A 29 34.80 2.62 -12.91
C GLU A 29 33.52 3.40 -12.59
N PRO A 30 33.58 4.75 -12.59
CA PRO A 30 32.40 5.54 -12.36
C PRO A 30 31.36 5.21 -13.42
N LYS A 31 30.20 4.72 -12.99
CA LYS A 31 29.09 4.48 -13.91
C LYS A 31 28.81 5.77 -14.67
N PRO A 32 28.73 5.73 -16.02
CA PRO A 32 28.42 6.92 -16.78
C PRO A 32 27.10 7.52 -16.29
N PRO A 33 27.00 8.86 -16.23
CA PRO A 33 25.77 9.49 -15.79
C PRO A 33 24.62 8.99 -16.66
N ARG A 34 23.49 8.66 -16.02
CA ARG A 34 22.32 8.18 -16.75
C ARG A 34 21.79 9.33 -17.62
N ILE A 35 22.13 9.33 -18.91
CA ILE A 35 21.65 10.33 -19.86
C ILE A 35 20.18 10.03 -20.15
N VAL A 36 19.29 10.85 -19.60
CA VAL A 36 17.87 10.81 -19.93
C VAL A 36 17.66 11.69 -21.16
N SER A 37 17.08 11.15 -22.23
CA SER A 37 16.86 11.92 -23.45
C SER A 37 16.05 13.20 -23.19
N ALA A 38 16.34 14.26 -23.93
CA ALA A 38 15.65 15.56 -23.79
C ALA A 38 14.12 15.44 -23.93
N LYS A 39 13.65 14.48 -24.75
CA LYS A 39 12.21 14.14 -24.87
C LYS A 39 11.62 13.65 -23.54
N ASN A 40 12.35 12.80 -22.82
CA ASN A 40 11.91 12.25 -21.54
C ASN A 40 11.91 13.30 -20.43
N ILE A 41 12.90 14.18 -20.41
CA ILE A 41 12.97 15.32 -19.49
C ILE A 41 11.74 16.22 -19.66
N ARG A 42 11.47 16.66 -20.90
CA ARG A 42 10.31 17.50 -21.24
C ARG A 42 8.98 16.85 -20.83
N ARG A 43 8.80 15.57 -21.15
CA ARG A 43 7.59 14.82 -20.78
C ARG A 43 7.41 14.73 -19.26
N ASN A 44 8.47 14.49 -18.51
CA ASN A 44 8.40 14.39 -17.05
C ASN A 44 8.11 15.74 -16.40
N ALA A 45 8.68 16.83 -16.92
CA ALA A 45 8.39 18.19 -16.46
C ALA A 45 6.91 18.53 -16.67
N MET A 46 6.37 18.27 -17.87
CA MET A 46 4.94 18.47 -18.18
C MET A 46 4.04 17.66 -17.24
N ARG A 47 4.34 16.37 -17.03
CA ARG A 47 3.59 15.53 -16.08
C ARG A 47 3.68 16.02 -14.64
N LYS A 48 4.83 16.57 -14.23
CA LYS A 48 5.00 17.15 -12.89
C LYS A 48 4.10 18.37 -12.72
N ALA A 49 4.05 19.26 -13.71
CA ALA A 49 3.16 20.42 -13.71
C ALA A 49 1.68 20.01 -13.68
N GLN A 50 1.27 19.06 -14.52
CA GLN A 50 -0.11 18.52 -14.52
C GLN A 50 -0.52 17.97 -13.16
N ARG A 51 0.36 17.20 -12.52
CA ARG A 51 0.10 16.63 -11.18
C ARG A 51 0.05 17.68 -10.09
N ALA A 52 0.83 18.76 -10.20
CA ALA A 52 0.82 19.84 -9.23
C ALA A 52 -0.50 20.63 -9.27
N GLY A 53 -1.16 20.70 -10.43
CA GLY A 53 -2.47 21.34 -10.60
C GLY A 53 -3.68 20.44 -10.30
N ASP A 54 -3.49 19.13 -10.07
CA ASP A 54 -4.59 18.20 -9.77
C ASP A 54 -4.76 18.05 -8.25
N VAL A 55 -5.80 18.69 -7.70
CA VAL A 55 -6.14 18.69 -6.27
C VAL A 55 -6.30 17.28 -5.70
N PHE A 56 -6.77 16.34 -6.52
CA PHE A 56 -7.03 14.95 -6.13
C PHE A 56 -5.87 14.01 -6.42
N GLN A 57 -4.72 14.51 -6.88
CA GLN A 57 -3.59 13.68 -7.30
C GLN A 57 -3.07 12.78 -6.17
N SER A 58 -3.06 13.28 -4.93
CA SER A 58 -2.64 12.52 -3.75
C SER A 58 -3.57 11.33 -3.48
N GLU A 59 -4.88 11.56 -3.47
CA GLU A 59 -5.91 10.53 -3.25
C GLU A 59 -5.94 9.50 -4.39
N LYS A 60 -5.90 9.96 -5.65
CA LYS A 60 -5.76 9.09 -6.83
C LYS A 60 -4.54 8.17 -6.70
N ALA A 61 -3.41 8.71 -6.24
CA ALA A 61 -2.19 7.93 -6.03
C ALA A 61 -2.33 6.92 -4.88
N LYS A 62 -2.96 7.29 -3.76
CA LYS A 62 -3.23 6.38 -2.64
C LYS A 62 -4.11 5.20 -3.06
N LEU A 63 -5.23 5.47 -3.73
CA LEU A 63 -6.16 4.43 -4.21
C LEU A 63 -5.50 3.51 -5.24
N GLN A 64 -4.71 4.08 -6.16
CA GLN A 64 -3.92 3.29 -7.10
C GLN A 64 -2.91 2.40 -6.39
N GLN A 65 -2.18 2.91 -5.40
CA GLN A 65 -1.23 2.11 -4.62
C GLN A 65 -1.93 1.00 -3.84
N ARG A 66 -3.11 1.26 -3.27
CA ARG A 66 -3.92 0.24 -2.57
C ARG A 66 -4.29 -0.91 -3.50
N ALA A 67 -4.78 -0.61 -4.71
CA ALA A 67 -5.11 -1.63 -5.71
C ALA A 67 -3.88 -2.43 -6.16
N VAL A 68 -2.73 -1.77 -6.37
CA VAL A 68 -1.46 -2.45 -6.72
C VAL A 68 -1.00 -3.38 -5.61
N ARG A 69 -1.02 -2.93 -4.35
CA ARG A 69 -0.65 -3.76 -3.20
C ARG A 69 -1.59 -4.96 -3.05
N ALA A 70 -2.90 -4.76 -3.18
CA ALA A 70 -3.88 -5.85 -3.12
C ALA A 70 -3.65 -6.89 -4.21
N ARG A 71 -3.35 -6.45 -5.45
CA ARG A 71 -3.02 -7.35 -6.56
C ARG A 71 -1.74 -8.15 -6.27
N HIS A 72 -0.70 -7.51 -5.76
CA HIS A 72 0.54 -8.20 -5.40
C HIS A 72 0.33 -9.19 -4.26
N ARG A 73 -0.51 -8.85 -3.27
CA ARG A 73 -0.88 -9.76 -2.18
C ARG A 73 -1.59 -10.99 -2.73
N LEU A 74 -2.62 -10.81 -3.56
CA LEU A 74 -3.35 -11.91 -4.19
C LEU A 74 -2.38 -12.86 -4.91
N LYS A 75 -1.52 -12.34 -5.79
CA LYS A 75 -0.53 -13.15 -6.50
C LYS A 75 0.39 -13.96 -5.57
N LYS A 76 0.81 -13.38 -4.44
CA LYS A 76 1.66 -14.06 -3.46
C LYS A 76 0.91 -15.20 -2.75
N VAL A 77 -0.35 -14.98 -2.42
CA VAL A 77 -1.17 -15.96 -1.70
C VAL A 77 -1.64 -17.06 -2.63
N GLU A 78 -1.98 -16.75 -3.88
CA GLU A 78 -2.25 -17.74 -4.95
C GLU A 78 -1.05 -18.68 -5.13
N ALA A 79 0.17 -18.14 -5.14
CA ALA A 79 1.39 -18.95 -5.22
C ALA A 79 1.61 -19.83 -3.99
N ALA A 80 1.01 -19.51 -2.84
CA ALA A 80 1.11 -20.30 -1.61
C ALA A 80 -0.01 -21.37 -1.49
N GLY A 81 -1.09 -21.27 -2.27
CA GLY A 81 -2.16 -22.28 -2.34
C GLY A 81 -3.16 -22.30 -1.18
N ASP A 82 -3.16 -21.28 -0.32
CA ASP A 82 -4.09 -21.18 0.82
C ASP A 82 -5.46 -20.61 0.37
N ALA A 83 -6.46 -21.48 0.19
CA ALA A 83 -7.77 -21.12 -0.35
C ALA A 83 -8.47 -19.99 0.42
N GLN A 84 -8.48 -20.05 1.76
CA GLN A 84 -9.14 -19.02 2.57
C GLN A 84 -8.45 -17.67 2.40
N ARG A 85 -7.12 -17.65 2.43
CA ARG A 85 -6.37 -16.40 2.23
C ARG A 85 -6.47 -15.87 0.79
N ILE A 86 -6.65 -16.74 -0.20
CA ILE A 86 -6.90 -16.35 -1.60
C ILE A 86 -8.22 -15.59 -1.68
N GLU A 87 -9.30 -16.12 -1.08
CA GLU A 87 -10.61 -15.46 -1.06
C GLU A 87 -10.56 -14.09 -0.39
N GLU A 88 -9.90 -13.99 0.76
CA GLU A 88 -9.71 -12.71 1.46
C GLU A 88 -8.90 -11.71 0.61
N ALA A 89 -7.83 -12.16 -0.04
CA ALA A 89 -7.01 -11.31 -0.89
C ALA A 89 -7.75 -10.87 -2.17
N ALA A 90 -8.61 -11.73 -2.72
CA ALA A 90 -9.45 -11.43 -3.86
C ALA A 90 -10.52 -10.38 -3.48
N LEU A 91 -11.16 -10.53 -2.33
CA LEU A 91 -12.10 -9.54 -1.80
C LEU A 91 -11.42 -8.19 -1.57
N ALA A 92 -10.22 -8.17 -0.98
CA ALA A 92 -9.45 -6.94 -0.78
C ALA A 92 -9.13 -6.22 -2.10
N LEU A 93 -8.84 -6.98 -3.17
CA LEU A 93 -8.62 -6.43 -4.50
C LEU A 93 -9.91 -5.84 -5.09
N LYS A 94 -11.05 -6.53 -4.93
CA LYS A 94 -12.37 -6.05 -5.38
C LYS A 94 -12.73 -4.75 -4.67
N ILE A 95 -12.58 -4.67 -3.35
CA ILE A 95 -12.79 -3.44 -2.56
C ILE A 95 -11.95 -2.28 -3.09
N ALA A 96 -10.64 -2.49 -3.25
CA ALA A 96 -9.74 -1.43 -3.72
C ALA A 96 -10.07 -0.94 -5.14
N ARG A 97 -10.58 -1.81 -6.01
CA ARG A 97 -11.02 -1.44 -7.36
C ARG A 97 -12.33 -0.66 -7.34
N VAL A 98 -13.29 -1.07 -6.52
CA VAL A 98 -14.57 -0.38 -6.35
C VAL A 98 -14.37 1.01 -5.77
N GLU A 99 -13.61 1.16 -4.69
CA GLU A 99 -13.31 2.47 -4.11
C GLU A 99 -12.64 3.43 -5.11
N ARG A 100 -11.67 2.92 -5.89
CA ARG A 100 -11.01 3.72 -6.93
C ARG A 100 -11.98 4.14 -8.03
N TRP A 101 -12.96 3.30 -8.37
CA TRP A 101 -14.00 3.61 -9.33
C TRP A 101 -15.00 4.63 -8.79
N GLU A 102 -15.50 4.43 -7.57
CA GLU A 102 -16.40 5.35 -6.86
C GLU A 102 -15.79 6.75 -6.79
N PHE A 103 -14.53 6.85 -6.35
CA PHE A 103 -13.80 8.11 -6.30
C PHE A 103 -13.68 8.80 -7.67
N ALA A 104 -13.45 8.02 -8.73
CA ALA A 104 -13.35 8.57 -10.06
C ALA A 104 -14.70 9.09 -10.57
N VAL A 105 -15.79 8.37 -10.30
CA VAL A 105 -17.15 8.80 -10.65
C VAL A 105 -17.56 10.05 -9.88
N GLU A 106 -17.34 10.07 -8.56
CA GLU A 106 -17.69 11.20 -7.68
C GLU A 106 -17.03 12.51 -8.10
N HIS A 107 -15.78 12.43 -8.56
CA HIS A 107 -15.01 13.61 -8.95
C HIS A 107 -14.93 13.82 -10.48
N GLY A 108 -15.84 13.22 -11.26
CA GLY A 108 -15.93 13.43 -12.70
C GLY A 108 -14.68 13.05 -13.49
N ASN A 109 -13.84 12.17 -12.94
CA ASN A 109 -12.61 11.72 -13.58
C ASN A 109 -12.92 10.64 -14.64
N SER A 110 -12.16 10.62 -15.73
CA SER A 110 -12.30 9.59 -16.75
C SER A 110 -12.02 8.20 -16.17
N VAL A 111 -13.02 7.31 -16.23
CA VAL A 111 -12.90 5.91 -15.80
C VAL A 111 -12.61 5.04 -17.02
N LYS A 112 -11.50 4.31 -16.98
CA LYS A 112 -11.18 3.30 -18.02
C LYS A 112 -11.64 1.88 -17.66
N ILE A 113 -11.75 1.58 -16.37
CA ILE A 113 -12.05 0.24 -15.87
C ILE A 113 -13.21 0.37 -14.90
N VAL A 114 -14.34 -0.22 -15.29
CA VAL A 114 -15.55 -0.27 -14.47
C VAL A 114 -15.62 -1.64 -13.79
N PRO A 115 -15.75 -1.70 -12.46
CA PRO A 115 -15.99 -2.95 -11.74
C PRO A 115 -17.30 -3.62 -12.19
N SER A 116 -17.33 -4.95 -12.17
CA SER A 116 -18.54 -5.70 -12.52
C SER A 116 -19.69 -5.37 -11.54
N LYS A 117 -20.93 -5.68 -11.94
CA LYS A 117 -22.09 -5.53 -11.04
C LYS A 117 -21.94 -6.44 -9.81
N GLU A 118 -21.43 -7.65 -10.00
CA GLU A 118 -21.16 -8.62 -8.93
C GLU A 118 -20.09 -8.14 -7.96
N ASP A 119 -18.98 -7.59 -8.47
CA ASP A 119 -17.92 -7.03 -7.62
C ASP A 119 -18.43 -5.90 -6.74
N ARG A 120 -19.26 -5.01 -7.30
CA ARG A 120 -19.90 -3.94 -6.53
C ARG A 120 -20.84 -4.49 -5.47
N ARG A 121 -21.66 -5.48 -5.82
CA ARG A 121 -22.57 -6.15 -4.89
C ARG A 121 -21.81 -6.80 -3.72
N MET A 122 -20.78 -7.60 -4.01
CA MET A 122 -19.95 -8.25 -2.98
C MET A 122 -19.30 -7.23 -2.04
N VAL A 123 -18.79 -6.12 -2.58
CA VAL A 123 -18.20 -5.05 -1.77
C VAL A 123 -19.24 -4.37 -0.87
N ASN A 124 -20.45 -4.12 -1.38
CA ASN A 124 -21.53 -3.53 -0.60
C ASN A 124 -22.02 -4.47 0.50
N GLU A 125 -22.18 -5.76 0.21
CA GLU A 125 -22.51 -6.77 1.22
C GLU A 125 -21.44 -6.86 2.31
N HIS A 126 -20.16 -6.82 1.92
CA HIS A 126 -19.05 -6.80 2.88
C HIS A 126 -19.08 -5.56 3.77
N ARG A 127 -19.29 -4.36 3.19
CA ARG A 127 -19.40 -3.10 3.94
C ARG A 127 -20.59 -3.14 4.92
N ALA A 128 -21.74 -3.68 4.50
CA ALA A 128 -22.92 -3.83 5.36
C ALA A 128 -22.65 -4.75 6.57
N LYS A 129 -22.00 -5.90 6.34
CA LYS A 129 -21.59 -6.82 7.42
C LYS A 129 -20.60 -6.18 8.40
N GLN A 130 -19.66 -5.37 7.91
CA GLN A 130 -18.72 -4.66 8.78
C GLN A 130 -19.44 -3.62 9.65
N ALA A 131 -20.42 -2.90 9.08
CA ALA A 131 -21.22 -1.91 9.80
C ALA A 131 -22.10 -2.53 10.89
N SER A 132 -22.70 -3.70 10.64
CA SER A 132 -23.46 -4.42 11.66
C SER A 132 -22.57 -4.90 12.81
N ASN A 133 -21.37 -5.41 12.49
CA ASN A 133 -20.44 -5.89 13.51
C ASN A 133 -19.90 -4.76 14.38
N THR A 134 -19.56 -3.60 13.80
CA THR A 134 -19.12 -2.43 14.57
C THR A 134 -20.20 -1.89 15.49
N ASN A 135 -21.47 -1.94 15.08
CA ASN A 135 -22.59 -1.57 15.96
C ASN A 135 -22.73 -2.53 17.15
N ILE A 136 -22.56 -3.83 16.93
CA ILE A 136 -22.58 -4.85 18.01
C ILE A 136 -21.42 -4.62 18.98
N ASP A 137 -20.20 -4.41 18.47
CA ASP A 137 -19.02 -4.16 19.32
C ASP A 137 -19.20 -2.90 20.17
N ARG A 138 -19.79 -1.84 19.61
CA ARG A 138 -20.07 -0.59 20.32
C ARG A 138 -21.12 -0.78 21.42
N ILE A 139 -22.17 -1.57 21.17
CA ILE A 139 -23.19 -1.91 22.16
C ILE A 139 -22.57 -2.76 23.28
N MET A 140 -21.76 -3.76 22.95
CA MET A 140 -21.07 -4.59 23.94
C MET A 140 -20.08 -3.80 24.80
N LEU A 141 -19.37 -2.83 24.23
CA LEU A 141 -18.52 -1.91 24.99
C LEU A 141 -19.35 -1.09 26.00
N PHE A 142 -20.51 -0.59 25.57
CA PHE A 142 -21.42 0.17 26.43
C PHE A 142 -21.94 -0.65 27.63
N PHE A 143 -22.26 -1.93 27.43
CA PHE A 143 -22.64 -2.84 28.52
C PHE A 143 -21.47 -3.27 29.41
N LYS A 144 -20.25 -3.27 28.89
CA LYS A 144 -19.03 -3.57 29.66
C LYS A 144 -18.64 -2.42 30.58
N ASP A 145 -18.77 -1.19 30.10
CA ASP A 145 -18.47 0.03 30.86
C ASP A 145 -19.63 0.43 31.80
N GLY A 146 -20.87 0.01 31.50
CA GLY A 146 -22.05 0.22 32.36
C GLY A 146 -22.12 -0.66 33.62
N LYS A 147 -21.18 -1.58 33.85
CA LYS A 147 -21.11 -2.41 35.08
C LYS A 147 -20.36 -1.75 36.25
N ASN A 148 -19.89 -0.52 36.10
CA ASN A 148 -19.20 0.24 37.16
C ASN A 148 -20.09 1.31 37.86
N LEU A 149 -21.41 1.25 37.70
CA LEU A 149 -22.31 1.95 38.61
C LEU A 149 -22.73 0.95 39.68
N GLY A 150 -21.89 0.88 40.72
CA GLY A 150 -22.17 0.15 41.94
C GLY A 150 -23.54 0.54 42.50
N ILE A 151 -24.35 -0.49 42.74
CA ILE A 151 -25.33 -0.48 43.81
C ILE A 151 -24.56 -0.41 45.13
#